data_AF-A0A6C1E692-F1
#
_entry.id   AF-A0A6C1E692-F1
#
_cell.length_a   1.000
_cell.length_b   1.000
_cell.length_c   1.000
_cell.angle_alpha   90.00
_cell.angle_beta   90.00
_cell.angle_gamma   90.00
#
_symmetry.space_group_name_H-M   'P 1'
#
loop_
_entity.id
_entity.type
_entity.pdbx_description
1 polymer ?
#
loop_
_entity_poly.entity_id
_entity_poly.type
_entity_poly.pdbx_seq_one_letter_code
_entity_poly.pdbx_strand_id
1 'polypeptide(L)'
;MPAEKYKGQDAVRRKAIETANKADQLANDTENSLKEFEERLDKTDSQILKDQISSLRELISRVQAGDEVNGEDLTSKIDKLQTSSLKLFEQLYKNNGNSQSETKNGNPEK
;
A
#
# COMPACT_ATOMS: atom_id res chain seq x y z
N MET A 1 -23.48 -4.66 36.77
CA MET A 1 -23.27 -4.08 35.43
C MET A 1 -21.85 -4.40 34.98
N PRO A 2 -21.57 -5.24 33.98
CA PRO A 2 -20.24 -5.35 33.43
C PRO A 2 -20.15 -4.54 32.13
N ALA A 3 -20.20 -3.21 32.22
CA ALA A 3 -19.99 -2.32 31.07
C ALA A 3 -18.49 -2.04 30.82
N GLU A 4 -17.60 -2.52 31.70
CA GLU A 4 -16.18 -2.15 31.68
C GLU A 4 -15.28 -3.14 30.94
N LYS A 5 -15.67 -4.42 30.82
CA LYS A 5 -14.90 -5.41 30.04
C LYS A 5 -15.07 -5.28 28.52
N TYR A 6 -16.14 -4.64 28.06
CA TYR A 6 -16.41 -4.44 26.62
C TYR A 6 -15.59 -3.29 26.03
N LYS A 7 -15.28 -2.24 26.79
CA LYS A 7 -14.58 -1.05 26.27
C LYS A 7 -13.21 -1.35 25.64
N GLY A 8 -12.47 -2.35 26.15
CA GLY A 8 -11.15 -2.71 25.63
C GLY A 8 -11.19 -3.47 24.30
N GLN A 9 -12.08 -4.46 24.19
CA GLN A 9 -12.22 -5.25 22.95
C GLN A 9 -12.86 -4.45 21.82
N ASP A 10 -13.82 -3.58 22.14
CA ASP A 10 -14.41 -2.66 21.17
C ASP A 10 -13.38 -1.67 20.60
N ALA A 11 -12.45 -1.18 21.43
CA ALA A 11 -11.40 -0.26 20.99
C ALA A 11 -10.40 -0.93 20.04
N VAL A 12 -9.98 -2.15 20.35
CA VAL A 12 -9.07 -2.92 19.48
C VAL A 12 -9.75 -3.29 18.16
N ARG A 13 -11.01 -3.75 18.20
CA ARG A 13 -11.80 -4.00 16.98
C ARG A 13 -11.96 -2.75 16.13
N ARG A 14 -12.33 -1.61 16.74
CA ARG A 14 -12.45 -0.34 16.00
C ARG A 14 -11.15 0.02 15.30
N LYS A 15 -10.02 -0.06 15.99
CA LYS A 15 -8.73 0.28 15.42
C LYS A 15 -8.37 -0.64 14.24
N ALA A 16 -8.62 -1.94 14.37
CA ALA A 16 -8.43 -2.90 13.28
C ALA A 16 -9.34 -2.57 12.07
N ILE A 17 -10.62 -2.27 12.31
CA ILE A 17 -11.59 -1.87 11.29
C ILE A 17 -11.13 -0.56 10.59
N GLU A 18 -10.66 0.43 11.33
CA GLU A 18 -10.14 1.68 10.76
C GLU A 18 -8.91 1.44 9.88
N THR A 19 -7.95 0.63 10.35
CA THR A 19 -6.79 0.24 9.55
C THR A 19 -7.23 -0.53 8.30
N ALA A 20 -8.23 -1.41 8.41
CA ALA A 20 -8.78 -2.16 7.30
C ALA A 20 -9.46 -1.27 6.26
N ASN A 21 -10.22 -0.25 6.68
CA ASN A 21 -10.80 0.72 5.76
C ASN A 21 -9.71 1.54 5.03
N LYS A 22 -8.67 1.99 5.75
CA LYS A 22 -7.53 2.68 5.14
C LYS A 22 -6.78 1.81 4.15
N ALA A 23 -6.53 0.56 4.53
CA ALA A 23 -5.89 -0.42 3.68
C ALA A 23 -6.71 -0.69 2.42
N ASP A 24 -8.04 -0.80 2.55
CA ASP A 24 -8.94 -1.02 1.42
C ASP A 24 -8.90 0.17 0.46
N GLN A 25 -8.98 1.39 1.00
CA GLN A 25 -8.87 2.60 0.19
C GLN A 25 -7.52 2.64 -0.57
N LEU A 26 -6.41 2.36 0.11
CA LEU A 26 -5.09 2.32 -0.54
C LEU A 26 -5.00 1.21 -1.59
N ALA A 27 -5.53 0.03 -1.30
CA ALA A 27 -5.56 -1.10 -2.22
C ALA A 27 -6.29 -0.74 -3.52
N ASN A 28 -7.45 -0.12 -3.42
CA ASN A 28 -8.23 0.34 -4.57
C ASN A 28 -7.53 1.46 -5.35
N ASP A 29 -6.94 2.44 -4.65
CA ASP A 29 -6.23 3.57 -5.28
C ASP A 29 -4.98 3.09 -6.03
N THR A 30 -4.25 2.15 -5.43
CA THR A 30 -3.09 1.49 -6.06
C THR A 30 -3.54 0.61 -7.23
N GLU A 31 -4.67 -0.10 -7.15
CA GLU A 31 -5.20 -0.92 -8.25
C GLU A 31 -5.57 -0.06 -9.46
N ASN A 32 -6.22 1.09 -9.23
CA ASN A 32 -6.54 2.05 -10.28
C ASN A 32 -5.27 2.63 -10.91
N SER A 33 -4.33 3.12 -10.08
CA SER A 33 -3.04 3.62 -10.55
C SER A 33 -2.31 2.55 -11.37
N LEU A 34 -2.28 1.32 -10.87
CA LEU A 34 -1.66 0.20 -11.57
C LEU A 34 -2.26 0.02 -12.96
N LYS A 35 -3.59 0.01 -13.09
CA LYS A 35 -4.28 -0.10 -14.38
C LYS A 35 -3.92 1.04 -15.33
N GLU A 36 -3.88 2.28 -14.84
CA GLU A 36 -3.51 3.43 -15.67
C GLU A 36 -2.07 3.33 -16.19
N PHE A 37 -1.19 2.73 -15.40
CA PHE A 37 0.21 2.56 -15.75
C PHE A 37 0.56 1.18 -16.33
N GLU A 38 -0.36 0.19 -16.34
CA GLU A 38 -0.03 -1.20 -16.69
C GLU A 38 0.42 -1.33 -18.15
N GLU A 39 -0.04 -0.44 -19.02
CA GLU A 39 0.42 -0.35 -20.41
C GLU A 39 1.86 0.16 -20.55
N ARG A 40 2.35 0.89 -19.54
CA ARG A 40 3.72 1.43 -19.47
C ARG A 40 4.64 0.62 -18.56
N LEU A 41 4.10 -0.34 -17.83
CA LEU A 41 4.82 -1.18 -16.89
C LEU A 41 5.12 -2.56 -17.46
N ASP A 42 6.14 -3.19 -16.91
CA ASP A 42 6.38 -4.60 -17.21
C ASP A 42 5.27 -5.45 -16.58
N LYS A 43 4.90 -6.54 -17.27
CA LYS A 43 3.89 -7.49 -16.78
C LYS A 43 4.30 -8.08 -15.43
N THR A 44 5.60 -8.24 -15.19
CA THR A 44 6.15 -8.77 -13.93
C THR A 44 5.84 -7.83 -12.77
N ASP A 45 6.17 -6.54 -12.90
CA ASP A 45 5.93 -5.55 -11.86
C ASP A 45 4.42 -5.33 -11.62
N SER A 46 3.63 -5.32 -12.71
CA SER A 46 2.17 -5.24 -12.61
C SER A 46 1.57 -6.43 -11.86
N GLN A 47 2.10 -7.64 -12.10
CA GLN A 47 1.63 -8.83 -11.41
C GLN A 47 2.00 -8.82 -9.92
N ILE A 48 3.19 -8.34 -9.57
CA ILE A 48 3.63 -8.21 -8.17
C ILE A 48 2.69 -7.28 -7.40
N LEU A 49 2.33 -6.13 -7.96
CA LEU A 49 1.40 -5.22 -7.30
C LEU A 49 -0.02 -5.80 -7.20
N LYS A 50 -0.54 -6.45 -8.25
CA LYS A 50 -1.85 -7.14 -8.19
C LYS A 50 -1.88 -8.20 -7.07
N ASP A 51 -0.78 -8.94 -6.90
CA ASP A 51 -0.65 -9.93 -5.84
C ASP A 51 -0.63 -9.28 -4.44
N GLN A 52 0.12 -8.19 -4.27
CA GLN A 52 0.16 -7.44 -3.01
C GLN A 52 -1.20 -6.83 -2.65
N ILE A 53 -1.91 -6.25 -3.62
CA ILE A 53 -3.27 -5.71 -3.45
C ILE A 53 -4.22 -6.81 -3.03
N SER A 54 -4.20 -7.96 -3.73
CA SER A 54 -5.06 -9.11 -3.41
C SER A 54 -4.78 -9.63 -2.00
N SER A 55 -3.51 -9.79 -1.64
CA SER A 55 -3.07 -10.13 -0.28
C SER A 55 -3.63 -9.16 0.78
N LEU A 56 -3.56 -7.85 0.52
CA LEU A 56 -4.03 -6.83 1.46
C LEU A 56 -5.56 -6.89 1.60
N ARG A 57 -6.31 -7.03 0.50
CA ARG A 57 -7.77 -7.17 0.48
C ARG A 57 -8.25 -8.42 1.19
N GLU A 58 -7.51 -9.51 1.11
CA GLU A 58 -7.84 -10.74 1.84
C GLU A 58 -7.72 -10.53 3.36
N LEU A 59 -6.67 -9.84 3.82
CA LEU A 59 -6.52 -9.50 5.23
C LEU A 59 -7.61 -8.54 5.72
N ILE A 60 -7.95 -7.52 4.93
CA ILE A 60 -9.07 -6.61 5.22
C ILE A 60 -10.37 -7.39 5.38
N SER A 61 -10.64 -8.30 4.46
CA SER A 61 -11.85 -9.14 4.49
C SER A 61 -11.91 -9.99 5.76
N ARG A 62 -10.76 -10.54 6.19
CA ARG A 62 -10.63 -11.26 7.46
C ARG A 62 -10.90 -10.35 8.67
N VAL A 63 -10.34 -9.14 8.71
CA VAL A 63 -10.64 -8.15 9.77
C VAL A 63 -12.14 -7.85 9.83
N GLN A 64 -12.77 -7.61 8.67
CA GLN A 64 -14.19 -7.30 8.57
C GLN A 64 -15.09 -8.48 8.95
N ALA A 65 -14.65 -9.71 8.66
CA ALA A 65 -15.31 -10.93 9.10
C ALA A 65 -15.22 -11.14 10.63
N GLY A 66 -14.42 -10.33 11.33
CA GLY A 66 -14.21 -10.43 12.77
C GLY A 66 -13.12 -11.44 13.16
N ASP A 67 -12.30 -11.86 12.19
CA ASP A 67 -11.14 -12.70 12.39
C ASP A 67 -10.02 -11.92 13.11
N GLU A 68 -9.16 -12.62 13.84
CA GLU A 68 -8.11 -12.01 14.65
C GLU A 68 -6.89 -11.68 13.78
N VAL A 69 -7.06 -10.67 12.92
CA VAL A 69 -5.98 -10.18 12.06
C VAL A 69 -5.14 -9.17 12.83
N ASN A 70 -3.82 -9.40 12.82
CA ASN A 70 -2.90 -8.52 13.50
C ASN A 70 -2.80 -7.18 12.74
N GLY A 71 -3.10 -6.06 13.41
CA GLY A 71 -3.05 -4.73 12.80
C GLY A 71 -1.66 -4.36 12.27
N GLU A 72 -0.61 -4.95 12.83
CA GLU A 72 0.76 -4.87 12.31
C GLU A 72 0.91 -5.52 10.93
N ASP A 73 0.26 -6.66 10.68
CA ASP A 73 0.34 -7.36 9.39
C ASP A 73 -0.34 -6.51 8.29
N LEU A 74 -1.50 -5.93 8.63
CA LEU A 74 -2.18 -4.99 7.74
C LEU A 74 -1.29 -3.78 7.42
N THR A 75 -0.74 -3.15 8.46
CA THR A 75 0.12 -1.97 8.30
C THR A 75 1.37 -2.31 7.48
N SER A 76 1.99 -3.45 7.75
CA SER A 76 3.16 -3.92 7.00
C SER A 76 2.84 -4.11 5.52
N LYS A 77 1.68 -4.68 5.19
CA LYS A 77 1.23 -4.84 3.79
C LYS A 77 0.91 -3.49 3.13
N ILE A 78 0.31 -2.55 3.84
CA ILE A 78 0.08 -1.16 3.40
C ILE A 78 1.42 -0.50 3.05
N ASP A 79 2.39 -0.50 3.97
CA ASP A 79 3.73 0.06 3.77
C ASP A 79 4.44 -0.58 2.57
N LYS A 80 4.32 -1.90 2.44
CA LYS A 80 4.90 -2.64 1.33
C LYS A 80 4.26 -2.28 -0.01
N LEU A 81 2.94 -2.06 -0.03
CA LEU A 81 2.20 -1.62 -1.21
C LEU A 81 2.61 -0.19 -1.60
N GLN A 82 2.69 0.73 -0.65
CA GLN A 82 3.16 2.10 -0.90
C GLN A 82 4.59 2.11 -1.44
N THR A 83 5.50 1.33 -0.83
CA THR A 83 6.89 1.22 -1.26
C THR A 83 6.99 0.66 -2.68
N SER A 84 6.23 -0.41 -2.98
CA SER A 84 6.17 -0.96 -4.33
C SER A 84 5.64 0.07 -5.33
N SER A 85 4.57 0.79 -4.99
CA SER A 85 3.96 1.81 -5.86
C SER A 85 4.92 2.98 -6.14
N LEU A 86 5.68 3.44 -5.13
CA LEU A 86 6.73 4.44 -5.29
C LEU A 86 7.86 3.96 -6.21
N LYS A 87 8.35 2.74 -5.97
CA LYS A 87 9.41 2.13 -6.79
C LYS A 87 8.96 1.98 -8.25
N LEU A 88 7.70 1.59 -8.46
CA LEU A 88 7.07 1.47 -9.75
C LEU A 88 7.05 2.80 -10.50
N PHE A 89 6.63 3.87 -9.82
CA PHE A 89 6.65 5.23 -10.35
C PHE A 89 8.07 5.70 -10.70
N GLU A 90 9.05 5.44 -9.84
CA GLU A 90 10.46 5.73 -10.13
C GLU A 90 10.95 4.99 -11.39
N GLN A 91 10.60 3.71 -11.54
CA GLN A 91 10.96 2.94 -12.74
C GLN A 91 10.31 3.52 -14.00
N LEU A 92 9.03 3.87 -13.94
CA LEU A 92 8.30 4.54 -15.03
C LEU A 92 8.96 5.85 -15.47
N TYR A 93 9.28 6.71 -14.51
CA TYR A 93 9.96 7.98 -14.78
C TYR A 93 11.36 7.77 -15.34
N LYS A 94 12.13 6.79 -14.83
CA LYS A 94 13.45 6.42 -15.38
C LYS A 94 13.35 5.87 -16.80
N ASN A 95 12.31 5.10 -17.11
CA ASN A 95 12.12 4.49 -18.44
C ASN A 95 11.69 5.53 -19.49
N ASN A 96 10.92 6.56 -19.10
CA ASN A 96 10.54 7.67 -19.98
C ASN A 96 11.58 8.82 -20.01
N GLY A 97 12.45 8.89 -19.01
CA GLY A 97 13.41 9.98 -18.79
C GLY A 97 14.73 9.87 -19.53
N ASN A 98 14.87 8.99 -20.53
CA ASN A 98 16.04 9.00 -21.42
C ASN A 98 16.01 10.15 -22.45
N SER A 99 15.15 11.15 -22.23
CA SER A 99 15.25 12.48 -22.80
C SER A 99 15.26 13.51 -21.68
N GLN A 100 16.44 14.08 -21.46
CA GLN A 100 16.69 15.40 -20.85
C GLN A 100 17.05 15.45 -19.35
N SER A 101 18.36 15.33 -19.14
CA SER A 101 19.20 16.28 -18.39
C SER A 101 19.09 16.36 -16.87
N GLU A 102 20.17 15.92 -16.23
CA GLU A 102 21.03 16.79 -15.42
C GLU A 102 20.33 17.77 -14.47
N THR A 103 20.24 17.39 -13.19
CA THR A 103 20.53 18.33 -12.10
C THR A 103 21.37 17.63 -11.05
N LYS A 104 22.61 17.33 -11.42
CA LYS A 104 23.74 17.30 -10.49
C LYS A 104 24.91 18.01 -11.16
N ASN A 105 24.85 19.34 -11.24
CA ASN A 105 26.08 20.10 -11.31
C ASN A 105 25.99 21.47 -10.62
N GLY A 106 27.04 21.79 -9.85
CA GLY A 106 27.29 23.01 -9.07
C GLY A 106 27.14 22.81 -7.55
N ASN A 107 28.08 22.26 -6.77
CA ASN A 107 29.51 22.63 -6.51
C ASN A 107 29.65 24.06 -5.92
N PRO A 108 30.59 24.39 -4.99
CA PRO A 108 32.00 23.98 -5.06
C PRO A 108 32.79 23.73 -3.75
N GLU A 109 33.89 22.98 -3.91
CA GLU A 109 35.27 23.27 -3.50
C GLU A 109 35.59 24.08 -2.21
N LYS A 110 36.56 23.52 -1.45
CA LYS A 110 37.42 24.07 -0.36
C LYS A 110 37.03 23.74 1.07
#